data_AF-A0A2D5XKL5-F1
#
_entry.id   AF-A0A2D5XKL5-F1
#
_cell.length_a   1.000
_cell.length_b   1.000
_cell.length_c   1.000
_cell.angle_alpha   90.00
_cell.angle_beta   90.00
_cell.angle_gamma   90.00
#
_symmetry.space_group_name_H-M   'P 1'
#
loop_
_entity.id
_entity.type
_entity.pdbx_description
1 polymer ?
#
loop_
_entity_poly.entity_id
_entity_poly.type
_entity_poly.pdbx_seq_one_letter_code
_entity_poly.pdbx_strand_id
1 'polypeptide(L)'
;MNGEMMLKHAAGVIENRRRRYGEPEDLFDHIAKRWSLVLGTKVTPAQVAICLIDVKMARLAHDPKHLDSIVDVAGYAAMLREVQR
;
A
#
# COMPACT_ATOMS: atom_id res chain seq x y z
N MET A 1 16.38 -12.71 5.74
CA MET A 1 16.21 -11.34 6.27
C MET A 1 15.39 -11.43 7.56
N ASN A 2 15.80 -10.78 8.64
CA ASN A 2 15.01 -10.71 9.88
C ASN A 2 13.96 -9.59 9.79
N GLY A 3 13.06 -9.51 10.77
CA GLY A 3 11.95 -8.53 10.74
C GLY A 3 12.42 -7.07 10.68
N GLU A 4 13.45 -6.70 11.45
CA GLU A 4 13.98 -5.33 11.46
C GLU A 4 14.57 -4.92 10.10
N MET A 5 15.37 -5.79 9.48
CA MET A 5 15.90 -5.55 8.14
C MET A 5 14.78 -5.47 7.10
N MET A 6 13.71 -6.25 7.26
CA MET A 6 12.55 -6.19 6.37
C MET A 6 11.84 -4.84 6.44
N LEU A 7 11.63 -4.30 7.66
CA LEU A 7 11.01 -2.98 7.84
C LEU A 7 11.89 -1.86 7.27
N LYS A 8 13.21 -1.92 7.46
CA LYS A 8 14.16 -0.99 6.84
C LYS A 8 14.10 -1.06 5.31
N HIS A 9 13.98 -2.26 4.75
CA HIS A 9 13.82 -2.45 3.31
C HIS A 9 12.49 -1.85 2.81
N ALA A 10 11.38 -2.07 3.51
CA ALA A 10 10.08 -1.48 3.18
C ALA A 10 10.13 0.05 3.20
N ALA A 11 10.80 0.66 4.18
CA ALA A 11 11.01 2.10 4.24
C ALA A 11 11.78 2.62 3.00
N GLY A 12 12.82 1.93 2.57
CA GLY A 12 13.55 2.27 1.34
C GLY A 12 12.70 2.14 0.07
N VAL A 13 11.81 1.15 0.00
CA VAL A 13 10.85 1.00 -1.10
C VAL A 13 9.86 2.16 -1.12
N ILE A 14 9.32 2.56 0.03
CA ILE A 14 8.44 3.73 0.17
C ILE A 14 9.16 4.99 -0.32
N GLU A 15 10.38 5.23 0.16
CA GLU A 15 11.17 6.40 -0.23
C GLU A 15 11.40 6.44 -1.76
N ASN A 16 11.77 5.31 -2.36
CA ASN A 16 11.95 5.22 -3.80
C ASN A 16 10.66 5.51 -4.57
N ARG A 17 9.53 4.96 -4.12
CA ARG A 17 8.21 5.17 -4.74
C ARG A 17 7.76 6.62 -4.60
N ARG A 18 7.97 7.27 -3.44
CA ARG A 18 7.67 8.69 -3.24
C ARG A 18 8.44 9.57 -4.22
N ARG A 19 9.74 9.32 -4.39
CA ARG A 19 10.56 10.05 -5.39
C ARG A 19 10.09 9.86 -6.83
N ARG A 20 9.52 8.70 -7.18
CA ARG A 20 9.06 8.39 -8.54
C ARG A 20 7.65 8.85 -8.84
N TYR A 21 6.75 8.75 -7.87
CA TYR A 21 5.31 8.87 -8.08
C TYR A 21 4.67 10.03 -7.31
N GLY A 22 5.43 10.74 -6.47
CA GLY A 22 4.93 11.82 -5.62
C GLY A 22 4.41 11.32 -4.28
N GLU A 23 3.67 12.18 -3.58
CA GLU A 23 3.19 11.92 -2.24
C GLU A 23 2.09 10.83 -2.22
N PRO A 24 2.11 9.92 -1.24
CA PRO A 24 1.11 8.86 -1.11
C PRO A 24 -0.32 9.39 -0.96
N GLU A 25 -0.48 10.54 -0.29
CA GLU A 25 -1.76 11.22 -0.08
C GLU A 25 -2.43 11.56 -1.42
N ASP A 26 -1.69 12.25 -2.31
CA ASP A 26 -2.17 12.60 -3.64
C ASP A 26 -2.46 11.35 -4.48
N LEU A 27 -1.55 10.37 -4.45
CA LEU A 27 -1.70 9.15 -5.24
C LEU A 27 -2.94 8.35 -4.81
N PHE A 28 -3.16 8.19 -3.50
CA PHE A 28 -4.27 7.39 -2.99
C PHE A 28 -5.60 8.13 -3.13
N ASP A 29 -5.61 9.46 -3.03
CA ASP A 29 -6.79 10.28 -3.37
C ASP A 29 -7.17 10.15 -4.85
N HIS A 30 -6.20 10.20 -5.76
CA HIS A 30 -6.46 9.96 -7.18
C HIS A 30 -7.04 8.56 -7.45
N ILE A 31 -6.49 7.52 -6.81
CA ILE A 31 -7.02 6.15 -6.94
C ILE A 31 -8.44 6.08 -6.36
N ALA A 32 -8.66 6.65 -5.18
CA ALA A 32 -9.96 6.65 -4.50
C ALA A 32 -11.04 7.31 -5.35
N LYS A 33 -10.75 8.48 -5.96
CA LYS A 33 -11.64 9.15 -6.90
C LYS A 33 -11.97 8.27 -8.11
N ARG A 34 -10.97 7.65 -8.73
CA ARG A 34 -11.17 6.75 -9.87
C ARG A 34 -12.02 5.54 -9.51
N TRP A 35 -11.70 4.87 -8.39
CA TRP A 35 -12.47 3.72 -7.93
C TRP A 35 -13.89 4.09 -7.54
N SER A 36 -14.10 5.29 -7.00
CA SER A 36 -15.44 5.77 -6.67
C SER A 36 -16.32 5.86 -7.91
N LEU A 37 -15.77 6.35 -9.03
CA LEU A 37 -16.46 6.40 -10.31
C LEU A 37 -16.78 5.00 -10.84
N VAL A 38 -15.81 4.08 -10.76
CA VAL A 38 -15.98 2.70 -11.25
C VAL A 38 -17.03 1.93 -10.45
N LEU A 39 -17.04 2.09 -9.12
CA LEU A 39 -17.89 1.32 -8.21
C LEU A 39 -19.24 1.99 -7.94
N GLY A 40 -19.43 3.24 -8.36
CA GLY A 40 -20.65 4.00 -8.09
C GLY A 40 -20.86 4.34 -6.61
N THR A 41 -19.81 4.30 -5.79
CA THR A 41 -19.86 4.60 -4.36
C THR A 41 -18.61 5.32 -3.91
N LYS A 42 -18.68 6.12 -2.84
CA LYS A 42 -17.51 6.84 -2.33
C LYS A 42 -16.48 5.87 -1.76
N VAL A 43 -15.28 5.91 -2.31
CA VAL A 43 -14.07 5.25 -1.80
C VAL A 43 -13.15 6.32 -1.20
N THR A 44 -12.54 6.02 -0.06
CA THR A 44 -11.55 6.90 0.60
C THR A 44 -10.11 6.44 0.33
N PRO A 45 -9.11 7.33 0.45
CA PRO A 45 -7.70 6.94 0.37
C PRO A 45 -7.33 5.81 1.36
N ALA A 46 -7.88 5.84 2.58
CA ALA A 46 -7.68 4.79 3.57
C ALA A 46 -8.25 3.43 3.10
N GLN A 47 -9.42 3.42 2.46
CA GLN A 47 -9.99 2.20 1.88
C GLN A 47 -9.13 1.67 0.73
N VAL A 48 -8.55 2.55 -0.10
CA VAL A 48 -7.58 2.13 -1.14
C VAL A 48 -6.41 1.38 -0.50
N ALA A 49 -5.80 1.94 0.55
CA ALA A 49 -4.67 1.30 1.24
C ALA A 49 -5.04 -0.09 1.80
N ILE A 50 -6.20 -0.22 2.45
CA ILE A 50 -6.71 -1.48 2.99
C ILE A 50 -6.94 -2.51 1.88
N CYS A 51 -7.57 -2.12 0.78
CA CYS A 51 -7.79 -3.01 -0.36
C CYS A 51 -6.47 -3.46 -1.01
N LEU A 52 -5.48 -2.57 -1.11
CA LEU A 52 -4.16 -2.93 -1.64
C LEU A 52 -3.40 -3.90 -0.73
N ILE A 53 -3.56 -3.80 0.60
CA ILE A 53 -3.07 -4.81 1.54
C ILE A 53 -3.72 -6.16 1.26
N ASP A 54 -5.04 -6.18 1.09
CA ASP A 54 -5.79 -7.42 0.86
C ASP A 54 -5.36 -8.16 -0.42
N VAL A 55 -5.06 -7.42 -1.50
CA VAL A 55 -4.46 -7.99 -2.72
C VAL A 55 -3.14 -8.71 -2.43
N LYS A 56 -2.32 -8.19 -1.51
CA LYS A 56 -1.07 -8.84 -1.11
C LYS A 56 -1.31 -10.04 -0.21
N MET A 57 -2.30 -9.97 0.68
CA MET A 57 -2.73 -11.11 1.49
C MET A 57 -3.21 -12.27 0.63
N ALA A 58 -4.02 -12.00 -0.40
CA ALA A 58 -4.46 -13.00 -1.36
C ALA A 58 -3.28 -13.68 -2.08
N ARG A 59 -2.25 -12.91 -2.46
CA ARG A 59 -1.03 -13.49 -3.06
C ARG A 59 -0.25 -14.34 -2.06
N LEU A 60 -0.14 -13.91 -0.81
CA LEU A 60 0.54 -14.66 0.26
C LEU A 60 -0.21 -15.93 0.66
N ALA A 61 -1.54 -15.97 0.51
CA ALA A 61 -2.29 -17.20 0.68
C ALA A 61 -1.89 -18.27 -0.35
N HIS A 62 -1.50 -17.86 -1.56
CA HIS A 62 -1.00 -18.76 -2.61
C HIS A 62 0.50 -19.06 -2.46
N ASP A 63 1.33 -18.03 -2.24
CA ASP A 63 2.78 -18.16 -1.99
C ASP A 63 3.17 -17.46 -0.68
N PRO A 64 3.18 -18.19 0.46
CA PRO A 64 3.48 -17.62 1.77
C PRO A 64 4.91 -17.06 1.91
N LYS A 65 5.83 -17.39 0.99
CA LYS A 65 7.23 -16.96 1.03
C LYS A 65 7.50 -15.78 0.08
N HIS A 66 6.46 -15.23 -0.57
CA HIS A 66 6.61 -14.16 -1.55
C HIS A 66 7.03 -12.83 -0.89
N LEU A 67 8.34 -12.57 -0.86
CA LEU A 67 8.95 -11.47 -0.11
C LEU A 67 8.40 -10.09 -0.49
N ASP A 68 8.23 -9.80 -1.79
CA ASP A 68 7.70 -8.52 -2.26
C ASP A 68 6.31 -8.22 -1.68
N SER A 69 5.47 -9.24 -1.50
CA SER A 69 4.14 -9.05 -0.92
C SER A 69 4.16 -8.84 0.59
N ILE A 70 5.10 -9.47 1.30
CA ILE A 70 5.33 -9.18 2.73
C ILE A 70 5.78 -7.72 2.90
N VAL A 71 6.71 -7.27 2.05
CA VAL A 71 7.23 -5.89 2.07
C VAL A 71 6.15 -4.88 1.70
N ASP A 72 5.35 -5.17 0.67
CA ASP A 72 4.24 -4.30 0.26
C ASP A 72 3.15 -4.19 1.34
N VAL A 73 2.85 -5.24 2.11
CA VAL A 73 1.91 -5.15 3.25
C VAL A 73 2.41 -4.12 4.27
N ALA A 74 3.69 -4.21 4.67
CA ALA A 74 4.28 -3.22 5.57
C ALA A 74 4.28 -1.81 4.95
N GLY A 75 4.58 -1.72 3.65
CA GLY A 75 4.55 -0.49 2.90
C GLY A 75 3.17 0.18 2.91
N TYR A 76 2.12 -0.53 2.52
CA TYR A 76 0.77 -0.01 2.50
C TYR A 76 0.20 0.28 3.89
N ALA A 77 0.59 -0.49 4.91
CA ALA A 77 0.21 -0.18 6.29
C ALA A 77 0.81 1.16 6.76
N ALA A 78 2.05 1.48 6.36
CA ALA A 78 2.63 2.80 6.62
C ALA A 78 1.87 3.91 5.88
N MET A 79 1.53 3.70 4.60
CA MET A 79 0.76 4.69 3.82
C MET A 79 -0.65 4.89 4.38
N LEU A 80 -1.31 3.83 4.88
CA LEU A 80 -2.59 3.93 5.57
C LEU A 80 -2.53 4.92 6.74
N ARG A 81 -1.43 4.91 7.52
CA ARG A 81 -1.25 5.86 8.62
C ARG A 81 -1.07 7.30 8.14
N GLU A 82 -0.50 7.53 6.97
CA GLU A 82 -0.33 8.86 6.40
C GLU A 82 -1.69 9.42 5.94
N VAL A 83 -2.46 8.63 5.18
CA VAL A 83 -3.74 9.07 4.60
C VAL A 83 -4.94 9.07 5.57
N GLN A 84 -4.72 8.68 6.83
CA GLN A 84 -5.72 8.72 7.90
C GLN A 84 -5.59 9.94 8.84
N ARG A 85 -4.57 10.79 8.64
CA ARG A 85 -4.38 12.02 9.42
C ARG A 85 -5.25 13.16 8.87
#